data_AF-A0AA37NZ61-F1
#
_entry.id   AF-A0AA37NZ61-F1
#
_cell.length_a   1.000
_cell.length_b   1.000
_cell.length_c   1.000
_cell.angle_alpha   90.00
_cell.angle_beta   90.00
_cell.angle_gamma   90.00
#
_symmetry.space_group_name_H-M   'P 1'
#
loop_
_entity.id
_entity.type
_entity.pdbx_description
1 polymer ?
#
loop_
_entity_poly.entity_id
_entity_poly.type
_entity_poly.pdbx_seq_one_letter_code
_entity_poly.pdbx_strand_id
1 'polypeptide(L)'
;MVKPGSGRIILVEHGRGWWGFVNGLLDKSAASHFKKYGCWWNRDIAEIVDNAAKSLPGLEVVKVDRPYFTQLGTTLWIELKVSGTS
;
A
#
# COMPACT_ATOMS: atom_id res chain seq x y z
N MET A 1 2.31 18.02 -9.84
CA MET A 1 1.01 17.65 -9.21
C MET A 1 0.18 16.88 -10.22
N VAL A 2 -0.69 15.96 -9.79
CA VAL A 2 -1.57 15.18 -10.69
C VAL A 2 -2.72 16.06 -11.20
N LYS A 3 -3.17 15.87 -12.45
CA LYS A 3 -4.35 16.56 -13.00
C LYS A 3 -5.64 15.87 -12.54
N PRO A 4 -6.58 16.57 -11.86
CA PRO A 4 -7.87 16.00 -11.49
C PRO A 4 -8.67 15.52 -12.71
N GLY A 5 -9.45 14.45 -12.53
CA GLY A 5 -10.35 13.87 -13.53
C GLY A 5 -9.68 13.11 -14.69
N SER A 6 -8.36 13.24 -14.88
CA SER A 6 -7.65 12.62 -16.01
C SER A 6 -6.28 12.03 -15.66
N GLY A 7 -5.62 12.52 -14.61
CA GLY A 7 -4.33 12.01 -14.18
C GLY A 7 -4.44 10.73 -13.36
N ARG A 8 -3.33 9.98 -13.31
CA ARG A 8 -3.14 8.79 -12.48
C ARG A 8 -1.96 8.98 -11.55
N ILE A 9 -2.06 8.41 -10.36
CA ILE A 9 -0.94 8.22 -9.44
C ILE A 9 -0.69 6.72 -9.40
N ILE A 10 0.55 6.32 -9.66
CA ILE A 10 0.98 4.92 -9.56
C ILE A 10 1.89 4.83 -8.35
N LEU A 11 1.49 3.99 -7.40
CA LEU A 11 2.25 3.71 -6.20
C LEU A 11 2.77 2.27 -6.30
N VAL A 12 4.10 2.12 -6.31
CA VAL A 12 4.78 0.83 -6.32
C VAL A 12 5.55 0.70 -5.02
N GLU A 13 5.05 -0.12 -4.10
CA GLU A 13 5.54 -0.17 -2.72
C GLU A 13 5.68 -1.61 -2.25
N HIS A 14 6.65 -1.83 -1.36
CA HIS A 14 6.76 -3.08 -0.63
C HIS A 14 5.88 -3.07 0.62
N GLY A 15 5.24 -4.20 0.92
CA GLY A 15 4.40 -4.40 2.09
C GLY A 15 4.16 -5.88 2.38
N ARG A 16 3.14 -6.15 3.19
CA ARG A 16 2.74 -7.52 3.57
C ARG A 16 2.41 -8.37 2.34
N GLY A 17 2.94 -9.60 2.27
CA GLY A 17 2.65 -10.58 1.21
C GLY A 17 1.33 -11.36 1.41
N TRP A 18 1.02 -12.30 0.51
CA TRP A 18 -0.29 -13.00 0.46
C TRP A 18 -0.67 -13.83 1.70
N TRP A 19 0.31 -14.45 2.34
CA TRP A 19 0.05 -15.36 3.45
C TRP A 19 0.09 -14.61 4.79
N GLY A 20 -1.07 -14.08 5.20
CA GLY A 20 -1.24 -13.34 6.47
C GLY A 20 -0.71 -14.08 7.71
N PHE A 21 -0.70 -15.42 7.69
CA PHE A 21 -0.16 -16.26 8.76
C PHE A 21 1.38 -16.22 8.88
N VAL A 22 2.10 -16.11 7.76
CA VAL A 22 3.57 -15.96 7.76
C VAL A 22 3.96 -14.54 8.21
N ASN A 23 3.12 -13.54 7.90
CA ASN A 23 3.31 -12.17 8.36
C ASN A 23 3.20 -12.03 9.89
N GLY A 24 2.29 -12.78 10.56
CA GLY A 24 2.19 -12.74 12.03
C GLY A 24 3.39 -13.36 12.76
N LEU A 25 4.07 -14.34 12.15
CA LEU A 25 5.32 -14.92 12.67
C LEU A 25 6.53 -13.98 12.44
N LEU A 26 6.57 -13.28 11.30
CA LEU A 26 7.60 -12.27 10.99
C LEU A 26 7.41 -10.95 11.77
N ASP A 27 6.16 -10.59 12.11
CA ASP A 27 5.83 -9.38 12.90
C ASP A 27 6.49 -9.40 14.30
N LYS A 28 6.74 -10.58 14.88
CA LYS A 28 7.50 -10.69 16.14
C LYS A 28 8.95 -10.20 16.03
N SER A 29 9.58 -10.37 14.87
CA SER A 29 10.93 -9.83 14.58
C SER A 29 10.89 -8.38 14.12
N ALA A 30 9.81 -7.96 13.44
CA ALA A 30 9.61 -6.58 13.00
C ALA A 30 9.42 -5.64 14.20
N ALA A 31 8.76 -6.06 15.27
CA ALA A 31 8.60 -5.25 16.48
C ALA A 31 9.94 -4.92 17.16
N SER A 32 10.87 -5.88 17.25
CA SER A 32 12.20 -5.63 17.85
C SER A 32 13.08 -4.77 16.95
N HIS A 33 12.99 -4.94 15.62
CA HIS A 33 13.70 -4.12 14.65
C HIS A 33 13.11 -2.70 14.58
N PHE A 34 11.79 -2.53 14.64
CA PHE A 34 11.12 -1.23 14.76
C PHE A 34 11.53 -0.53 16.06
N LYS A 35 11.56 -1.25 17.19
CA LYS A 35 12.01 -0.68 18.48
C LYS A 35 13.49 -0.25 18.43
N LYS A 36 14.31 -0.88 17.59
CA LYS A 36 15.74 -0.58 17.46
C LYS A 36 16.09 0.45 16.38
N TYR A 37 15.33 0.50 15.28
CA TYR A 37 15.67 1.30 14.09
C TYR A 37 14.50 2.15 13.55
N GLY A 38 13.30 2.05 14.13
CA GLY A 38 12.12 2.83 13.74
C GLY A 38 11.48 2.44 12.41
N CYS A 39 12.03 1.47 11.69
CA CYS A 39 11.51 1.05 10.39
C CYS A 39 10.54 -0.13 10.53
N TRP A 40 9.31 0.05 10.03
CA TRP A 40 8.31 -1.01 9.91
C TRP A 40 8.14 -1.35 8.44
N TRP A 41 8.87 -2.35 7.96
CA TRP A 41 8.81 -2.75 6.55
C TRP A 41 7.54 -3.56 6.21
N ASN A 42 6.92 -4.21 7.19
CA ASN A 42 5.79 -5.12 6.98
C ASN A 42 4.42 -4.43 7.19
N ARG A 43 4.25 -3.22 6.66
CA ARG A 43 2.97 -2.49 6.77
C ARG A 43 1.97 -3.01 5.75
N ASP A 44 0.70 -2.96 6.12
CA ASP A 44 -0.38 -3.20 5.17
C ASP A 44 -0.60 -1.93 4.33
N ILE A 45 0.15 -1.83 3.23
CA ILE A 45 0.09 -0.67 2.34
C ILE A 45 -1.30 -0.54 1.69
N ALA A 46 -1.97 -1.66 1.39
CA ALA A 46 -3.29 -1.63 0.81
C ALA A 46 -4.30 -0.99 1.78
N GLU A 47 -4.27 -1.40 3.05
CA GLU A 47 -5.13 -0.82 4.09
C GLU A 47 -4.82 0.67 4.32
N ILE A 48 -3.55 1.06 4.35
CA ILE A 48 -3.15 2.46 4.51
C ILE A 48 -3.71 3.32 3.37
N VAL A 49 -3.56 2.86 2.13
CA VAL A 49 -4.02 3.60 0.95
C VAL A 49 -5.55 3.66 0.90
N ASP A 50 -6.24 2.57 1.25
CA ASP A 50 -7.70 2.54 1.34
C ASP A 50 -8.23 3.52 2.40
N ASN A 51 -7.62 3.55 3.58
CA ASN A 51 -7.95 4.52 4.64
C ASN A 51 -7.66 5.97 4.22
N ALA A 52 -6.58 6.21 3.48
CA ALA A 52 -6.28 7.53 2.92
C ALA A 52 -7.35 7.96 1.90
N ALA A 53 -7.76 7.07 0.98
CA ALA A 53 -8.82 7.36 0.01
C ALA A 53 -10.17 7.64 0.68
N LYS A 54 -10.51 6.90 1.76
CA LYS A 54 -11.73 7.13 2.54
C LYS A 54 -11.72 8.46 3.30
N SER A 55 -10.56 8.91 3.77
CA SER A 55 -10.43 10.11 4.60
C SER A 55 -10.16 11.38 3.80
N LEU A 56 -9.65 11.28 2.58
CA LEU A 56 -9.33 12.41 1.71
C LEU A 56 -10.37 12.55 0.59
N PRO A 57 -11.29 13.53 0.66
CA PRO A 57 -12.26 13.76 -0.38
C PRO A 57 -11.60 13.92 -1.76
N GLY A 58 -12.12 13.17 -2.73
CA GLY A 58 -11.64 13.21 -4.11
C GLY A 58 -10.45 12.30 -4.41
N LEU A 59 -9.84 11.61 -3.44
CA LEU A 59 -8.85 10.57 -3.72
C LEU A 59 -9.55 9.22 -3.89
N GLU A 60 -9.37 8.57 -5.03
CA GLU A 60 -10.02 7.29 -5.34
C GLU A 60 -9.00 6.21 -5.68
N VAL A 61 -9.16 5.02 -5.09
CA VAL A 61 -8.43 3.80 -5.49
C VAL A 61 -9.08 3.24 -6.74
N VAL A 62 -8.26 3.01 -7.76
CA VAL A 62 -8.70 2.53 -9.08
C VAL A 62 -8.38 1.05 -9.22
N LYS A 63 -7.18 0.65 -8.81
CA LYS A 63 -6.70 -0.72 -8.89
C LYS A 63 -5.70 -0.99 -7.79
N VAL A 64 -5.75 -2.20 -7.22
CA VAL A 64 -4.71 -2.75 -6.35
C VAL A 64 -4.30 -4.09 -6.94
N ASP A 65 -3.01 -4.27 -7.19
CA ASP A 65 -2.46 -5.48 -7.81
C ASP A 65 -1.15 -5.90 -7.11
N ARG A 66 -0.76 -7.16 -7.29
CA ARG A 66 0.49 -7.74 -6.80
C ARG A 66 1.14 -8.53 -7.94
N PRO A 67 1.71 -7.85 -8.95
CA PRO A 67 2.05 -8.46 -10.23
C PRO A 67 3.23 -9.44 -10.15
N TYR A 68 4.11 -9.29 -9.16
CA TYR A 68 5.33 -10.09 -9.03
C TYR A 68 5.12 -11.31 -8.11
N PHE A 69 4.66 -12.42 -8.69
CA PHE A 69 4.50 -13.69 -7.97
C PHE A 69 5.81 -14.17 -7.31
N THR A 70 6.95 -13.97 -7.98
CA THR A 70 8.29 -14.31 -7.46
C THR A 70 8.66 -13.55 -6.19
N GLN A 71 8.00 -12.44 -5.91
CA GLN A 71 8.19 -11.63 -4.70
C GLN A 71 7.19 -11.99 -3.60
N LEU A 72 6.52 -13.15 -3.72
CA LEU A 72 5.55 -13.68 -2.75
C LEU A 72 4.42 -12.69 -2.41
N GLY A 73 4.07 -11.87 -3.40
CA GLY A 73 3.06 -10.83 -3.27
C GLY A 73 3.45 -9.65 -2.39
N THR A 74 4.72 -9.48 -1.99
CA THR A 74 5.14 -8.36 -1.12
C THR A 74 5.13 -7.00 -1.83
N THR A 75 5.20 -6.97 -3.15
CA THR A 75 5.12 -5.73 -3.93
C THR A 75 3.69 -5.45 -4.35
N LEU A 76 3.21 -4.26 -3.99
CA LEU A 76 1.92 -3.74 -4.39
C LEU A 76 2.08 -2.75 -5.54
N TRP A 77 1.21 -2.86 -6.52
CA TRP A 77 0.98 -1.86 -7.54
C TRP A 77 -0.41 -1.26 -7.31
N ILE A 78 -0.47 -0.01 -6.90
CA ILE A 78 -1.72 0.67 -6.59
C ILE A 78 -1.89 1.86 -7.51
N GLU A 79 -3.03 1.90 -8.19
CA GLU A 79 -3.42 3.01 -9.05
C GLU A 79 -4.46 3.84 -8.34
N LEU A 80 -4.21 5.15 -8.29
CA LEU A 80 -5.12 6.13 -7.72
C LEU A 80 -5.45 7.20 -8.77
N LYS A 81 -6.56 7.89 -8.55
CA LYS A 81 -6.89 9.12 -9.27
C LYS A 81 -7.44 10.16 -8.30
N VAL A 82 -7.41 11.40 -8.73
CA VAL A 82 -8.13 12.49 -8.07
C VAL A 82 -9.37 12.80 -8.89
N SER A 83 -10.56 12.79 -8.27
CA SER A 83 -11.82 13.15 -8.91
C SER A 83 -11.73 14.56 -9.51
N GLY A 84 -12.34 14.76 -10.69
CA GLY A 84 -12.53 16.12 -11.20
C GLY A 84 -13.66 16.81 -10.44
N THR A 85 -13.54 18.12 -10.21
CA THR A 85 -14.71 18.94 -9.89
C THR A 85 -15.70 18.86 -11.05
N SER A 86 -16.91 18.38 -10.76
CA SER A 86 -18.06 18.50 -11.66
C SER A 86 -18.59 19.93 -11.63
#